data_AF-A0A962T549-F1
#
_entry.id   AF-A0A962T549-F1
#
_cell.length_a   1.000
_cell.length_b   1.000
_cell.length_c   1.000
_cell.angle_alpha   90.00
_cell.angle_beta   90.00
_cell.angle_gamma   90.00
#
_symmetry.space_group_name_H-M   'P 1'
#
loop_
_entity.id
_entity.type
_entity.pdbx_description
1 polymer ?
#
loop_
_entity_poly.entity_id
_entity_poly.type
_entity_poly.pdbx_seq_one_letter_code
_entity_poly.pdbx_strand_id
1 'polypeptide(L)' 'LRCLPRGGIFIGGGIGPKIREALAEGEFMRGFLDKGRMTDSIRDIPLRLSLNPEAPLLGAAHMAVRISRRQ' A
#
# COMPACT_ATOMS: atom_id res chain seq x y z
N LEU A 1 -1.96 -10.79 -14.80
CA LEU A 1 -1.78 -10.60 -13.35
C LEU A 1 -1.49 -11.95 -12.70
N ARG A 2 -0.56 -12.03 -11.73
CA ARG A 2 -0.19 -13.30 -11.07
C ARG A 2 -0.89 -13.51 -9.72
N CYS A 3 -1.38 -12.45 -9.08
CA CYS A 3 -2.11 -12.49 -7.79
C CYS A 3 -2.98 -11.23 -7.60
N LEU A 4 -3.95 -11.30 -6.68
CA LEU A 4 -4.86 -10.19 -6.32
C LEU A 4 -4.75 -9.86 -4.81
N PRO A 5 -4.59 -8.57 -4.43
CA PRO A 5 -4.42 -8.16 -3.05
C PRO A 5 -5.76 -7.97 -2.32
N ARG A 6 -6.37 -9.08 -1.89
CA ARG A 6 -7.70 -9.07 -1.23
C ARG A 6 -7.77 -8.28 0.08
N GLY A 7 -6.64 -8.06 0.74
CA GLY A 7 -6.55 -7.27 1.99
C GLY A 7 -6.41 -5.75 1.77
N GLY A 8 -6.38 -5.29 0.52
CA GLY A 8 -6.04 -3.91 0.18
C GLY A 8 -4.55 -3.71 -0.12
N ILE A 9 -4.22 -2.48 -0.49
CA ILE A 9 -2.92 -2.02 -0.91
C ILE A 9 -2.51 -0.84 -0.03
N PHE A 10 -1.28 -0.89 0.50
CA PHE A 10 -0.67 0.24 1.20
C PHE A 10 0.51 0.76 0.39
N ILE A 11 0.52 2.06 0.11
CA ILE A 11 1.67 2.77 -0.45
C ILE A 11 2.55 3.18 0.73
N GLY A 12 3.74 2.59 0.81
CA GLY A 12 4.79 2.98 1.73
C GLY A 12 5.87 3.85 1.07
N GLY A 13 6.86 4.25 1.87
CA GLY A 13 8.01 5.03 1.40
C GLY A 13 7.90 6.53 1.71
N GLY A 14 9.06 7.20 1.78
CA GLY A 14 9.15 8.57 2.30
C GLY A 14 8.64 9.67 1.35
N ILE A 15 8.52 9.40 0.04
CA ILE A 15 8.06 10.40 -0.91
C ILE A 15 6.54 10.55 -0.93
N GLY A 16 5.80 9.48 -0.65
CA GLY A 16 4.33 9.46 -0.73
C GLY A 16 3.65 10.59 0.05
N PRO A 17 3.96 10.79 1.34
CA PRO A 17 3.42 11.92 2.10
C PRO A 17 3.77 13.30 1.52
N LYS A 18 4.93 13.44 0.86
CA LYS A 18 5.39 14.69 0.25
C LYS A 18 4.66 15.01 -1.06
N ILE A 19 4.21 13.98 -1.79
CA ILE A 19 3.45 14.12 -3.05
C ILE A 19 1.96 13.78 -2.88
N ARG A 20 1.44 13.89 -1.65
CA ARG A 20 0.07 13.47 -1.31
C ARG A 20 -0.98 14.12 -2.21
N GLU A 21 -0.81 15.39 -2.54
CA GLU A 21 -1.73 16.15 -3.38
C GLU A 21 -1.81 15.53 -4.79
N ALA A 22 -0.67 15.30 -5.42
CA ALA A 22 -0.60 14.61 -6.72
C ALA A 22 -1.20 13.19 -6.69
N LEU A 23 -1.07 12.47 -5.57
CA LEU A 23 -1.71 11.15 -5.39
C LEU A 23 -3.25 11.26 -5.24
N ALA A 24 -3.74 12.37 -4.70
CA ALA A 24 -5.16 12.62 -4.46
C ALA A 24 -5.89 13.26 -5.67
N GLU A 25 -5.15 13.88 -6.60
CA GLU A 25 -5.67 14.52 -7.83
C GLU A 25 -6.35 13.56 -8.83
N GLY A 26 -6.31 12.25 -8.58
CA GLY A 26 -7.09 11.25 -9.31
C GLY A 26 -6.38 10.62 -10.52
N GLU A 27 -5.36 11.25 -11.09
CA GLU A 27 -4.53 10.64 -12.15
C GLU A 27 -3.91 9.31 -11.69
N PHE A 28 -3.45 9.26 -10.45
CA PHE A 28 -2.95 8.03 -9.85
C PHE A 28 -4.00 6.91 -9.88
N MET A 29 -5.24 7.22 -9.49
CA MET A 29 -6.33 6.24 -9.49
C MET A 29 -6.78 5.86 -10.90
N ARG A 30 -6.76 6.79 -11.87
CA ARG A 30 -6.99 6.49 -13.29
C ARG A 30 -5.98 5.46 -13.80
N GLY A 31 -4.68 5.69 -13.58
CA GLY A 31 -3.63 4.75 -13.98
C GLY A 31 -3.66 3.42 -13.22
N PHE A 32 -4.03 3.43 -11.95
CA PHE A 32 -4.23 2.21 -11.16
C PHE A 32 -5.35 1.33 -11.75
N LEU A 33 -6.50 1.94 -12.05
CA LEU A 33 -7.69 1.25 -12.56
C LEU A 33 -7.63 0.88 -14.05
N ASP A 34 -6.69 1.44 -14.81
CA ASP A 34 -6.47 1.09 -16.21
C ASP A 34 -5.85 -0.31 -16.36
N LYS A 35 -6.67 -1.35 -16.23
CA LYS A 35 -6.30 -2.78 -16.30
C LYS A 35 -7.24 -3.59 -17.19
N GLY A 36 -7.98 -2.91 -18.09
CA GLY A 36 -8.93 -3.50 -19.03
C GLY A 36 -9.95 -4.41 -18.35
N ARG A 37 -10.07 -5.66 -18.81
CA ARG A 37 -10.98 -6.68 -18.25
C ARG A 37 -10.84 -6.92 -16.74
N MET A 38 -9.74 -6.49 -16.12
CA MET A 38 -9.50 -6.66 -14.69
C MET A 38 -9.89 -5.45 -13.86
N THR A 39 -10.27 -4.34 -14.48
CA THR A 39 -10.65 -3.10 -13.78
C THR A 39 -11.71 -3.37 -12.71
N ASP A 40 -12.78 -4.09 -13.04
CA ASP A 40 -13.84 -4.38 -12.06
C ASP A 40 -13.37 -5.29 -10.93
N SER A 41 -12.39 -6.18 -11.17
CA SER A 41 -11.82 -7.05 -10.13
C SER A 41 -10.95 -6.30 -9.11
N ILE A 42 -10.43 -5.13 -9.48
CA ILE A 42 -9.55 -4.34 -8.60
C ILE A 42 -10.19 -3.04 -8.11
N ARG A 43 -11.33 -2.62 -8.69
CA ARG A 43 -11.97 -1.32 -8.41
C ARG A 43 -12.25 -1.12 -6.94
N ASP A 44 -12.71 -2.16 -6.25
CA ASP A 44 -13.13 -2.08 -4.86
C ASP A 44 -12.01 -2.42 -3.86
N ILE A 45 -10.79 -2.69 -4.35
CA ILE A 45 -9.64 -2.99 -3.49
C ILE A 45 -9.21 -1.68 -2.80
N PRO A 46 -9.22 -1.62 -1.45
CA PRO A 46 -8.83 -0.41 -0.74
C PRO A 46 -7.36 -0.07 -0.99
N LEU A 47 -7.08 1.16 -1.42
CA LEU A 47 -5.73 1.69 -1.59
C LEU A 47 -5.49 2.82 -0.58
N ARG A 48 -4.42 2.72 0.21
CA ARG A 48 -4.14 3.65 1.31
C ARG A 48 -2.69 4.13 1.26
N LEU A 49 -2.47 5.40 1.54
CA LEU A 49 -1.12 5.96 1.75
C LEU A 49 -0.74 5.85 3.22
N SER A 50 0.40 5.23 3.52
CA SER A 50 0.92 5.23 4.90
C SER A 50 1.49 6.60 5.23
N LEU A 51 0.92 7.24 6.25
CA LEU A 51 1.38 8.55 6.74
C LEU A 51 2.24 8.43 8.00
N ASN A 52 2.38 7.23 8.58
CA ASN A 52 3.19 7.02 9.77
C ASN A 52 4.67 6.89 9.38
N PRO A 53 5.55 7.85 9.72
CA PRO A 53 6.97 7.78 9.39
C PRO A 53 7.70 6.66 10.14
N GLU A 54 7.17 6.22 11.28
CA GLU A 54 7.75 5.16 12.11
C GLU A 54 7.32 3.75 11.66
N ALA A 55 6.42 3.62 10.68
CA ALA A 55 5.92 2.33 10.22
C ALA A 55 7.04 1.31 9.89
N PRO A 56 8.17 1.69 9.24
CA PRO A 56 9.28 0.76 9.03
C PRO A 56 9.92 0.27 10.34
N LEU A 57 10.11 1.16 11.32
CA LEU A 57 10.71 0.83 12.61
C LEU A 57 9.78 -0.06 13.44
N LEU A 58 8.48 0.24 13.46
CA LEU A 58 7.47 -0.59 14.11
C LEU A 58 7.43 -2.01 13.51
N GLY A 59 7.50 -2.11 12.19
CA GLY A 59 7.59 -3.40 11.49
C GLY A 59 8.86 -4.17 11.87
N ALA A 60 10.00 -3.50 11.93
CA ALA A 60 11.27 -4.10 12.35
C ALA A 60 11.22 -4.61 13.80
N ALA A 61 10.73 -3.80 14.74
CA ALA A 61 10.56 -4.18 16.13
C ALA A 61 9.61 -5.38 16.29
N HIS A 62 8.47 -5.37 15.60
CA HIS A 62 7.54 -6.49 15.60
C HIS A 62 8.18 -7.78 15.07
N MET A 63 8.97 -7.69 13.99
CA MET A 63 9.69 -8.85 13.45
C MET A 63 10.76 -9.38 14.41
N ALA A 64 11.51 -8.50 15.07
CA ALA A 64 12.48 -8.90 16.10
C ALA A 64 11.81 -9.70 17.22
N VAL A 65 10.69 -9.18 17.77
CA VAL A 65 9.91 -9.89 18.80
C VAL A 65 9.42 -11.25 18.31
N ARG A 66 8.93 -11.34 17.07
CA ARG A 66 8.47 -12.62 16.49
C ARG A 66 9.57 -13.65 16.34
N ILE A 67 10.79 -13.21 16.01
CA ILE A 67 11.94 -14.10 15.86
C ILE A 67 12.44 -14.55 17.24
N SER A 68 12.51 -13.64 18.22
CA SER A 68 12.94 -13.96 19.59
C SER A 68 11.99 -14.94 20.31
N ARG A 69 10.68 -14.92 20.01
CA ARG A 69 9.69 -15.84 20.60
C ARG A 69 9.65 -17.24 19.96
N ARG A 70 10.39 -17.44 18.86
CA ARG A 70 10.48 -18.74 18.17
C ARG A 70 11.71 -19.54 18.58
N GLN A 71 12.55 -18.97 19.44
CA GLN A 71 13.65 -19.64 20.14
C GLN A 71 13.17 -20.07 21.52
#